data_AF-A0A3L7NSW1-F1
#
_entry.id   AF-A0A3L7NSW1-F1
#
_cell.length_a   1.000
_cell.length_b   1.000
_cell.length_c   1.000
_cell.angle_alpha   90.00
_cell.angle_beta   90.00
_cell.angle_gamma   90.00
#
_symmetry.space_group_name_H-M   'P 1'
#
loop_
_entity.id
_entity.type
_entity.pdbx_description
1 polymer ?
#
loop_
_entity_poly.entity_id
_entity_poly.type
_entity_poly.pdbx_seq_one_letter_code
_entity_poly.pdbx_strand_id
1 'polypeptide(L)'
;MTPPTPFDNFSSDSEEYEEISSTEVDRVIQAIETLIQNVSSENIRAYLDEAADNIYSLIYDSEGQPCEGNEPLEDDARGEAA
;
A
#
# COMPACT_ATOMS: atom_id res chain seq x y z
N MET A 1 8.76 15.43 44.73
CA MET A 1 8.64 15.81 43.30
C MET A 1 8.99 14.58 42.50
N THR A 2 7.97 13.91 41.95
CA THR A 2 8.12 12.76 41.07
C THR A 2 8.72 13.23 39.73
N PRO A 3 9.71 12.54 39.16
CA PRO A 3 10.21 12.84 37.83
C PRO A 3 9.09 12.62 36.80
N PRO A 4 9.04 13.42 35.72
CA PRO A 4 8.10 13.15 34.63
C PRO A 4 8.40 11.77 34.06
N THR A 5 7.34 10.98 33.94
CA THR A 5 7.34 9.70 33.25
C THR A 5 7.72 9.90 31.78
N PRO A 6 8.46 8.98 31.13
CA PRO A 6 8.81 9.03 29.71
C PRO A 6 7.62 8.69 28.79
N PHE A 7 6.42 9.18 29.13
CA PHE A 7 5.31 9.28 28.20
C PHE A 7 5.41 10.67 27.55
N ASP A 8 5.25 10.74 26.25
CA ASP A 8 5.45 11.93 25.42
C ASP A 8 6.90 12.24 25.06
N ASN A 9 7.62 11.23 24.57
CA ASN A 9 8.48 11.43 23.42
C ASN A 9 7.76 10.91 22.16
N PHE A 10 6.61 11.50 21.82
CA PHE A 10 6.23 11.60 20.41
C PHE A 10 7.17 12.64 19.80
N SER A 11 8.45 12.25 19.67
CA SER A 11 9.35 12.98 18.79
C SER A 11 8.63 13.04 17.47
N SER A 12 8.28 14.25 17.07
CA SER A 12 8.04 14.66 15.70
C SER A 12 9.29 14.36 14.86
N ASP A 13 9.61 13.09 14.72
CA ASP A 13 10.42 12.61 13.62
C ASP A 13 9.48 12.67 12.42
N SER A 14 10.01 13.12 11.30
CA SER A 14 9.37 12.88 10.01
C SER A 14 9.20 11.37 9.89
N GLU A 15 8.06 10.84 10.33
CA GLU A 15 7.68 9.44 10.16
C GLU A 15 7.53 9.22 8.67
N GLU A 16 8.66 8.98 7.99
CA GLU A 16 8.72 8.37 6.68
C GLU A 16 7.91 7.09 6.80
N TYR A 17 6.67 7.15 6.32
CA TYR A 17 5.79 5.99 6.25
C TYR A 17 6.54 4.87 5.53
N GLU A 18 6.40 3.65 6.04
CA GLU A 18 6.99 2.46 5.40
C GLU A 18 6.51 2.38 3.94
N GLU A 19 7.46 2.15 3.02
CA GLU A 19 7.15 1.97 1.59
C GLU A 19 6.32 0.69 1.40
N ILE A 20 5.17 0.82 0.74
CA ILE A 20 4.28 -0.32 0.47
C ILE A 20 4.75 -1.11 -0.76
N SER A 21 4.88 -2.42 -0.61
CA SER A 21 5.20 -3.31 -1.74
C SER A 21 3.99 -3.56 -2.64
N SER A 22 4.22 -3.83 -3.94
CA SER A 22 3.16 -4.18 -4.90
C SER A 22 2.33 -5.40 -4.46
N THR A 23 2.99 -6.41 -3.90
CA THR A 23 2.32 -7.61 -3.35
C THR A 23 1.41 -7.28 -2.17
N GLU A 24 1.77 -6.29 -1.35
CA GLU A 24 0.91 -5.86 -0.25
C GLU A 24 -0.32 -5.12 -0.77
N VAL A 25 -0.15 -4.23 -1.76
CA VAL A 25 -1.27 -3.58 -2.44
C VAL A 25 -2.23 -4.61 -3.03
N ASP A 26 -1.75 -5.60 -3.76
CA ASP A 26 -2.60 -6.64 -4.36
C ASP A 26 -3.45 -7.37 -3.32
N ARG A 27 -2.88 -7.68 -2.15
CA ARG A 27 -3.61 -8.32 -1.04
C ARG A 27 -4.67 -7.40 -0.45
N VAL A 28 -4.36 -6.11 -0.31
CA VAL A 28 -5.29 -5.12 0.22
C VAL A 28 -6.45 -4.89 -0.75
N ILE A 29 -6.18 -4.72 -2.04
CA ILE A 29 -7.21 -4.59 -3.07
C ILE A 29 -8.12 -5.81 -3.09
N GLN A 30 -7.56 -7.02 -3.05
CA GLN A 30 -8.36 -8.25 -2.98
C GLN A 30 -9.29 -8.29 -1.75
N ALA A 31 -8.81 -7.84 -0.59
CA ALA A 31 -9.61 -7.76 0.62
C ALA A 31 -10.74 -6.72 0.49
N ILE A 32 -10.46 -5.57 -0.13
CA ILE A 32 -11.44 -4.51 -0.38
C ILE A 32 -12.52 -4.99 -1.36
N GLU A 33 -12.15 -5.62 -2.48
CA GLU A 33 -13.09 -6.19 -3.45
C GLU A 33 -14.01 -7.22 -2.79
N THR A 34 -13.44 -8.10 -1.96
CA THR A 34 -14.22 -9.07 -1.19
C THR A 34 -15.21 -8.37 -0.27
N LEU A 35 -14.80 -7.29 0.39
CA LEU A 35 -15.67 -6.53 1.28
C LEU A 35 -16.80 -5.82 0.51
N ILE A 36 -16.50 -5.21 -0.64
CA ILE A 36 -17.49 -4.57 -1.54
C ILE A 36 -18.59 -5.56 -1.93
N GLN A 37 -18.22 -6.78 -2.29
CA GLN A 37 -19.17 -7.85 -2.66
C GLN A 37 -20.11 -8.24 -1.52
N ASN A 38 -19.65 -8.15 -0.26
CA ASN A 38 -20.40 -8.58 0.91
C ASN A 38 -21.15 -7.44 1.63
N VAL A 39 -20.84 -6.18 1.34
CA VAL A 39 -21.49 -5.02 1.91
C VAL A 39 -22.77 -4.69 1.12
N SER A 40 -23.88 -4.46 1.82
CA SER A 40 -25.16 -4.08 1.19
C SER A 40 -25.41 -2.57 1.14
N SER A 41 -24.61 -1.78 1.85
CA SER A 41 -24.76 -0.31 1.91
C SER A 41 -24.04 0.33 0.73
N GLU A 42 -24.77 1.06 -0.10
CA GLU A 42 -24.23 1.78 -1.26
C GLU A 42 -23.20 2.83 -0.85
N ASN A 43 -23.45 3.56 0.23
CA ASN A 43 -22.50 4.55 0.76
C ASN A 43 -21.17 3.88 1.14
N ILE A 44 -21.22 2.71 1.79
CA ILE A 44 -20.00 2.01 2.20
C ILE A 44 -19.27 1.46 0.98
N ARG A 45 -19.98 0.96 -0.04
CA ARG A 45 -19.35 0.55 -1.30
C ARG A 45 -18.61 1.69 -1.98
N ALA A 46 -19.24 2.86 -2.08
CA ALA A 46 -18.60 4.04 -2.68
C ALA A 46 -17.28 4.42 -1.98
N TYR A 47 -17.24 4.38 -0.65
CA TYR A 47 -16.00 4.63 0.10
C TYR A 47 -14.94 3.54 -0.13
N LEU A 48 -15.35 2.29 -0.29
CA LEU A 48 -14.43 1.18 -0.54
C LEU A 48 -13.85 1.22 -1.96
N ASP A 49 -14.67 1.59 -2.96
CA ASP A 49 -14.22 1.82 -4.34
C ASP A 49 -13.18 2.95 -4.39
N GLU A 50 -13.47 4.09 -3.75
CA GLU A 50 -12.52 5.22 -3.69
C GLU A 50 -11.22 4.84 -2.95
N ALA A 51 -11.31 4.02 -1.89
CA ALA A 51 -10.14 3.53 -1.19
C ALA A 51 -9.28 2.60 -2.06
N ALA A 52 -9.91 1.72 -2.85
CA ALA A 52 -9.21 0.84 -3.78
C ALA A 52 -8.42 1.65 -4.82
N ASP A 53 -9.06 2.66 -5.43
CA ASP A 53 -8.41 3.53 -6.42
C ASP A 53 -7.23 4.33 -5.84
N ASN A 54 -7.40 4.87 -4.63
CA ASN A 54 -6.34 5.61 -3.93
C ASN A 54 -5.13 4.72 -3.63
N ILE A 55 -5.36 3.47 -3.21
CA ILE A 55 -4.29 2.52 -2.89
C ILE A 55 -3.59 2.04 -4.17
N TYR A 56 -4.36 1.77 -5.23
CA TYR A 56 -3.80 1.41 -6.54
C TYR A 56 -2.87 2.51 -7.08
N SER A 57 -3.27 3.78 -6.89
CA SER A 57 -2.50 4.95 -7.32
C SER A 57 -1.16 5.14 -6.57
N LEU A 58 -0.93 4.43 -5.46
CA LEU A 58 0.36 4.49 -4.75
C LEU A 58 1.47 3.76 -5.50
N ILE A 59 1.10 2.74 -6.28
CA ILE A 59 2.04 1.88 -6.98
C ILE A 59 1.92 1.96 -8.50
N TYR A 60 0.81 2.48 -9.02
CA TYR A 60 0.59 2.72 -10.44
C TYR A 60 0.29 4.20 -10.69
N ASP A 61 0.88 4.78 -11.73
CA ASP A 61 0.52 6.09 -12.26
C ASP A 61 -0.89 6.05 -12.91
N SER A 62 -1.44 7.23 -13.15
CA SER A 62 -2.61 7.52 -13.97
C SER A 62 -2.62 6.86 -15.36
N GLU A 63 -1.46 6.51 -15.93
CA GLU A 63 -1.36 5.71 -17.18
C GLU A 63 -1.37 4.19 -16.94
N GLY A 64 -1.55 3.73 -15.70
CA GLY A 64 -1.56 2.30 -15.31
C GLY A 64 -0.17 1.66 -15.31
N GLN A 65 0.89 2.46 -15.32
CA GLN A 65 2.28 2.00 -15.27
C GLN A 65 2.78 1.96 -13.82
N PRO A 66 3.54 0.93 -13.41
CA PRO A 66 4.12 0.90 -12.07
C PRO A 66 5.04 2.10 -11.84
N CYS A 67 4.96 2.70 -10.65
CA CYS A 67 5.87 3.76 -10.22
C CYS A 67 7.33 3.24 -10.20
N GLU A 68 8.28 4.03 -10.70
CA GLU A 68 9.72 3.68 -10.73
C GLU A 68 10.20 3.18 -9.34
N GLY A 69 10.54 1.88 -9.25
CA GLY A 69 10.97 1.23 -8.01
C GLY A 69 10.14 0.01 -7.60
N ASN A 70 8.94 -0.17 -8.16
CA ASN A 70 8.05 -1.31 -7.85
C ASN A 70 8.12 -2.47 -8.87
N GLU A 71 9.08 -2.44 -9.78
CA GLU A 71 9.32 -3.51 -10.75
C GLU A 71 9.74 -4.80 -10.01
N PRO A 72 9.09 -5.95 -10.26
CA PRO A 72 9.67 -7.23 -9.89
C PRO A 72 11.02 -7.31 -10.61
N LEU A 73 12.12 -7.44 -9.86
CA LEU A 73 13.42 -7.78 -10.45
C LEU A 73 13.21 -9.06 -11.27
N GLU A 74 13.15 -8.91 -12.60
CA GLU A 74 13.18 -10.04 -13.52
C GLU A 74 14.53 -10.71 -13.27
N ASP A 75 14.51 -11.79 -12.49
CA ASP A 75 15.67 -12.65 -12.26
C ASP A 75 16.15 -13.08 -13.65
N ASP A 76 17.33 -12.58 -14.03
CA ASP A 76 17.95 -12.66 -15.34
C ASP A 76 18.36 -14.12 -15.63
N ALA A 77 17.36 -14.99 -15.76
CA ALA A 77 17.51 -16.38 -16.11
C ALA A 77 17.63 -16.50 -17.62
N ARG A 78 18.76 -16.04 -18.20
CA ARG A 78 19.17 -16.44 -19.56
C ARG A 78 20.68 -16.25 -19.82
N GLY A 79 21.44 -17.21 -19.30
CA GLY A 79 22.40 -18.01 -20.07
C GLY A 79 23.59 -17.32 -20.76
N GLU A 80 24.79 -17.65 -20.30
CA GLU A 80 25.90 -17.91 -21.20
C GLU A 80 26.50 -19.28 -20.90
N ALA A 81 26.39 -20.16 -21.88
CA ALA A 81 27.15 -21.40 -21.96
C ALA A 81 28.64 -21.05 -22.12
N ALA A 82 29.50 -21.73 -21.36
CA ALA A 82 30.94 -21.82 -21.63
C ALA A 82 31.42 -23.26 -21.41
#